data_AF-A0A150MVZ7-F1
#
_entry.id   AF-A0A150MVZ7-F1
#
_cell.length_a   1.000
_cell.length_b   1.000
_cell.length_c   1.000
_cell.angle_alpha   90.00
_cell.angle_beta   90.00
_cell.angle_gamma   90.00
#
_symmetry.space_group_name_H-M   'P 1'
#
loop_
_entity.id
_entity.type
_entity.pdbx_description
1 polymer ?
#
loop_
_entity_poly.entity_id
_entity_poly.type
_entity_poly.pdbx_seq_one_letter_code
_entity_poly.pdbx_strand_id
1 'polypeptide(L)'
;MAQTPYRDLTSQDILAAHISGLQHDINKMQAVLEMQTAQETGHVLTPVADQDDPTIRYRIYEGTIRNWLDNPAPVIYRNGVQVDPSEYEISPAHGVVVFHEQQNLNDTIAADFTYITNVSAWRQSVEGSIGSIPSLQQAVDQHSLLLANNPAGVEPFYPLSGTYVSHFRRDYNPLNADGTANVNSHVPAFRILVYGNTIDAFPFPVPTKTRFGKAAMKLNSASTDVSLRIGIYRDNGLRPSELLFQSPVITIPAAGGWGMVDIDLELEPGFYWIARHDGATAYYDGLNQVSTIPIVKFDAQTFLQDLSPRPNPHTFYGGYRATNIPFGNMPSTFPASGALFQRSSYCSPWLVVA
;
A
#
# COMPACT_ATOMS: atom_id res chain seq x y z
N MET A 1 -34.59 -4.51 -1.27
CA MET A 1 -33.94 -5.69 -1.89
C MET A 1 -34.96 -6.41 -2.73
N ALA A 2 -34.55 -7.04 -3.83
CA ALA A 2 -35.46 -7.80 -4.68
C ALA A 2 -35.99 -9.02 -3.92
N GLN A 3 -37.29 -9.28 -4.03
CA GLN A 3 -37.97 -10.42 -3.43
C GLN A 3 -38.96 -10.97 -4.45
N THR A 4 -39.24 -12.27 -4.39
CA THR A 4 -40.32 -12.83 -5.19
C THR A 4 -41.65 -12.16 -4.79
N PRO A 5 -42.47 -11.68 -5.74
CA PRO A 5 -43.70 -10.94 -5.45
C PRO A 5 -44.85 -11.90 -5.11
N TYR A 6 -44.66 -12.78 -4.13
CA TYR A 6 -45.76 -13.60 -3.61
C TYR A 6 -46.82 -12.71 -2.94
N ARG A 7 -48.09 -13.04 -3.18
CA ARG A 7 -49.27 -12.34 -2.67
C ARG A 7 -50.21 -13.35 -2.02
N ASP A 8 -51.05 -12.89 -1.11
CA ASP A 8 -52.07 -13.74 -0.51
C ASP A 8 -53.00 -14.34 -1.57
N LEU A 9 -53.22 -15.65 -1.49
CA LEU A 9 -54.11 -16.36 -2.40
C LEU A 9 -55.57 -16.07 -2.01
N THR A 10 -56.41 -15.77 -3.00
CA THR A 10 -57.78 -15.26 -2.77
C THR A 10 -58.88 -16.34 -2.84
N SER A 11 -58.56 -17.62 -3.07
CA SER A 11 -59.57 -18.68 -3.25
C SER A 11 -60.00 -19.35 -1.92
N GLN A 12 -61.26 -19.79 -1.87
CA GLN A 12 -61.91 -20.31 -0.65
C GLN A 12 -61.82 -21.82 -0.43
N ASP A 13 -61.24 -22.61 -1.36
CA ASP A 13 -61.30 -24.09 -1.30
C ASP A 13 -59.95 -24.79 -1.09
N ILE A 14 -58.85 -24.04 -1.02
CA ILE A 14 -57.56 -24.55 -0.53
C ILE A 14 -57.26 -23.78 0.75
N LEU A 15 -56.57 -24.38 1.72
CA LEU A 15 -56.04 -23.73 2.93
C LEU A 15 -55.03 -22.63 2.56
N ALA A 16 -55.48 -21.59 1.86
CA ALA A 16 -54.73 -20.53 1.22
C ALA A 16 -53.85 -19.79 2.23
N ALA A 17 -54.34 -19.64 3.46
CA ALA A 17 -53.59 -19.07 4.57
C ALA A 17 -52.28 -19.81 4.87
N HIS A 18 -52.24 -21.15 4.75
CA HIS A 18 -51.01 -21.91 4.98
C HIS A 18 -49.98 -21.65 3.88
N ILE A 19 -50.43 -21.60 2.62
CA ILE A 19 -49.55 -21.35 1.47
C ILE A 19 -49.03 -19.90 1.51
N SER A 20 -49.88 -18.94 1.86
CA SER A 20 -49.50 -17.54 2.07
C SER A 20 -48.49 -17.38 3.21
N GLY A 21 -48.65 -18.12 4.31
CA GLY A 21 -47.64 -18.17 5.38
C GLY A 21 -46.26 -18.64 4.88
N LEU A 22 -46.22 -19.73 4.11
CA LEU A 22 -44.97 -20.23 3.51
C LEU A 22 -44.34 -19.21 2.55
N GLN A 23 -45.14 -18.55 1.73
CA GLN A 23 -44.69 -17.51 0.81
C GLN A 23 -44.05 -16.32 1.54
N HIS A 24 -44.64 -15.89 2.66
CA HIS A 24 -44.07 -14.84 3.51
C HIS A 24 -42.72 -15.24 4.12
N ASP A 25 -42.59 -16.48 4.59
CA ASP A 25 -41.32 -16.96 5.14
C ASP A 25 -40.24 -17.09 4.07
N ILE A 26 -40.59 -17.48 2.84
CA ILE A 26 -39.67 -17.44 1.70
C ILE A 26 -39.18 -16.00 1.45
N ASN A 27 -40.07 -15.01 1.47
CA ASN A 27 -39.68 -13.61 1.29
C ASN A 27 -38.72 -13.11 2.39
N LYS A 28 -38.96 -13.50 3.65
CA LYS A 28 -38.03 -13.20 4.76
C LYS A 28 -36.67 -13.85 4.55
N MET A 29 -36.64 -15.12 4.15
CA MET A 29 -35.38 -15.83 3.85
C MET A 29 -34.62 -15.15 2.71
N GLN A 30 -35.30 -14.77 1.63
CA GLN A 30 -34.69 -14.06 0.52
C GLN A 30 -34.13 -12.69 0.92
N ALA A 31 -34.81 -11.99 1.83
CA ALA A 31 -34.33 -10.72 2.38
C ALA A 31 -33.07 -10.90 3.22
N VAL A 32 -33.09 -11.85 4.16
CA VAL A 32 -31.96 -12.09 5.08
C VAL A 32 -30.73 -12.57 4.32
N LEU A 33 -30.92 -13.42 3.31
CA LEU A 33 -29.82 -13.92 2.49
C LEU A 33 -29.32 -12.91 1.45
N GLU A 34 -30.08 -11.83 1.21
CA GLU A 34 -29.83 -10.87 0.12
C GLU A 34 -29.67 -11.59 -1.22
N MET A 35 -30.73 -12.31 -1.63
CA MET A 35 -30.70 -13.10 -2.86
C MET A 35 -30.52 -12.20 -4.08
N GLN A 36 -29.67 -12.64 -5.01
CA GLN A 36 -29.35 -11.91 -6.23
C GLN A 36 -30.35 -12.18 -7.35
N THR A 37 -30.43 -11.24 -8.27
CA THR A 37 -31.31 -11.30 -9.44
C THR A 37 -30.52 -11.51 -10.72
N ALA A 38 -31.11 -12.20 -11.68
CA ALA A 38 -30.62 -12.28 -13.05
C ALA A 38 -31.74 -11.91 -14.02
N GLN A 39 -31.37 -11.51 -15.23
CA GLN A 39 -32.30 -11.23 -16.31
C GLN A 39 -32.19 -12.35 -17.35
N GLU A 40 -33.34 -12.84 -17.80
CA GLU A 40 -33.46 -13.76 -18.92
C GLU A 40 -34.25 -13.08 -20.03
N THR A 41 -33.87 -13.34 -21.29
CA THR A 41 -34.52 -12.76 -22.46
C THR A 41 -34.86 -13.84 -23.48
N GLY A 42 -36.05 -13.78 -24.08
CA GLY A 42 -36.52 -14.72 -25.09
C GLY A 42 -36.77 -16.13 -24.53
N HIS A 43 -37.02 -16.25 -23.22
CA HIS A 43 -37.22 -17.53 -22.56
C HIS A 43 -38.53 -18.18 -23.04
N VAL A 44 -38.44 -19.30 -23.75
CA VAL A 44 -39.61 -19.98 -24.30
C VAL A 44 -40.42 -20.64 -23.17
N LEU A 45 -41.72 -20.36 -23.13
CA LEU A 45 -42.63 -20.91 -22.13
C LEU A 45 -43.20 -22.25 -22.60
N THR A 46 -43.36 -23.16 -21.65
CA THR A 46 -43.93 -24.48 -21.90
C THR A 46 -45.46 -24.40 -21.76
N PRO A 47 -46.22 -24.82 -22.79
CA PRO A 47 -47.68 -24.91 -22.68
C PRO A 47 -48.11 -25.97 -21.66
N VAL A 48 -49.13 -25.68 -20.86
CA VAL A 48 -49.73 -26.60 -19.90
C VAL A 48 -51.19 -26.84 -20.25
N ALA A 49 -51.56 -28.12 -20.38
CA ALA A 49 -52.92 -28.53 -20.66
C ALA A 49 -53.79 -28.28 -19.42
N ASP A 50 -54.87 -27.52 -19.60
CA ASP A 50 -55.90 -27.26 -18.59
C ASP A 50 -57.17 -28.12 -18.82
N GLN A 51 -57.11 -29.09 -19.75
CA GLN A 51 -58.24 -29.93 -20.18
C GLN A 51 -57.80 -31.38 -20.44
N ASP A 52 -58.73 -32.32 -20.32
CA ASP A 52 -58.50 -33.76 -20.50
C ASP A 52 -58.19 -34.15 -21.96
N ASP A 53 -58.55 -33.30 -22.94
CA ASP A 53 -58.26 -33.53 -24.36
C ASP A 53 -56.93 -32.84 -24.74
N PRO A 54 -55.86 -33.60 -25.02
CA PRO A 54 -54.54 -33.06 -25.36
C PRO A 54 -54.50 -32.38 -26.74
N THR A 55 -55.58 -32.44 -27.53
CA THR A 55 -55.71 -31.75 -28.82
C THR A 55 -56.29 -30.34 -28.68
N ILE A 56 -56.82 -29.99 -27.50
CA ILE A 56 -57.35 -28.67 -27.19
C ILE A 56 -56.23 -27.79 -26.63
N ARG A 57 -56.13 -26.59 -27.21
CA ARG A 57 -54.96 -25.70 -27.16
C ARG A 57 -54.83 -24.97 -25.83
N TYR A 58 -53.58 -24.66 -25.51
CA TYR A 58 -53.10 -24.16 -24.24
C TYR A 58 -53.46 -22.69 -23.99
N ARG A 59 -54.00 -22.40 -22.80
CA ARG A 59 -54.14 -21.04 -22.26
C ARG A 59 -53.06 -20.70 -21.25
N ILE A 60 -52.52 -21.72 -20.59
CA ILE A 60 -51.54 -21.60 -19.53
C ILE A 60 -50.16 -21.89 -20.10
N TYR A 61 -49.23 -20.98 -19.87
CA TYR A 61 -47.84 -21.09 -20.27
C TYR A 61 -46.94 -20.87 -19.07
N GLU A 62 -45.96 -21.75 -18.93
CA GLU A 62 -45.12 -21.83 -17.75
C GLU A 62 -43.64 -21.73 -18.09
N GLY A 63 -42.92 -20.89 -17.36
CA GLY A 63 -41.46 -20.82 -17.43
C GLY A 63 -40.81 -22.00 -16.71
N THR A 64 -39.75 -22.55 -17.28
CA THR A 64 -38.87 -23.48 -16.54
C THR A 64 -38.08 -22.77 -15.44
N ILE A 65 -37.89 -21.45 -15.56
CA ILE A 65 -37.39 -20.56 -14.51
C ILE A 65 -38.59 -19.89 -13.82
N ARG A 66 -38.57 -19.83 -12.48
CA ARG A 66 -39.65 -19.28 -11.62
C ARG A 66 -39.15 -18.07 -10.83
N ASN A 67 -39.98 -17.53 -9.93
CA ASN A 67 -39.61 -16.42 -9.04
C ASN A 67 -39.30 -15.11 -9.80
N TRP A 68 -40.11 -14.79 -10.81
CA TRP A 68 -39.94 -13.55 -11.56
C TRP A 68 -40.35 -12.36 -10.70
N LEU A 69 -39.67 -11.24 -10.89
CA LEU A 69 -39.99 -9.97 -10.27
C LEU A 69 -41.15 -9.30 -11.00
N ASP A 70 -41.88 -8.45 -10.29
CA ASP A 70 -42.90 -7.55 -10.86
C ASP A 70 -42.34 -6.17 -11.19
N ASN A 71 -41.10 -5.89 -10.78
CA ASN A 71 -40.36 -4.68 -11.11
C ASN A 71 -38.89 -5.00 -11.45
N PRO A 72 -38.48 -4.91 -12.73
CA PRO A 72 -39.30 -4.57 -13.88
C PRO A 72 -40.35 -5.65 -14.17
N ALA A 73 -41.51 -5.26 -14.71
CA ALA A 73 -42.56 -6.20 -15.07
C ALA A 73 -42.10 -7.11 -16.23
N PRO A 74 -42.43 -8.42 -16.22
CA PRO A 74 -42.10 -9.31 -17.33
C PRO A 74 -42.78 -8.89 -18.63
N VAL A 75 -42.10 -9.09 -19.76
CA VAL A 75 -42.60 -8.78 -21.10
C VAL A 75 -42.84 -10.08 -21.85
N ILE A 76 -44.05 -10.26 -22.39
CA ILE A 76 -44.46 -11.48 -23.07
C ILE A 76 -44.46 -11.28 -24.58
N TYR A 77 -43.98 -12.27 -25.31
CA TYR A 77 -43.93 -12.29 -26.77
C TYR A 77 -44.71 -13.49 -27.32
N ARG A 78 -45.40 -13.26 -28.43
CA ARG A 78 -45.99 -14.30 -29.28
C ARG A 78 -45.30 -14.21 -30.64
N ASN A 79 -44.63 -15.28 -31.05
CA ASN A 79 -43.88 -15.36 -32.31
C ASN A 79 -42.88 -14.20 -32.51
N GLY A 80 -42.25 -13.76 -31.42
CA GLY A 80 -41.27 -12.66 -31.43
C GLY A 80 -41.86 -11.25 -31.38
N VAL A 81 -43.18 -11.09 -31.32
CA VAL A 81 -43.85 -9.79 -31.18
C VAL A 81 -44.40 -9.65 -29.76
N GLN A 82 -44.17 -8.49 -29.13
CA GLN A 82 -44.69 -8.21 -27.79
C GLN A 82 -46.22 -8.24 -27.78
N VAL A 83 -46.79 -8.96 -26.82
CA VAL A 83 -48.24 -9.10 -26.64
C VAL A 83 -48.76 -7.98 -25.75
N ASP A 84 -49.97 -7.50 -26.04
CA ASP A 84 -50.64 -6.51 -25.20
C ASP A 84 -50.96 -7.13 -23.82
N PRO A 85 -50.58 -6.49 -22.69
CA PRO A 85 -50.89 -6.97 -21.34
C PRO A 85 -52.38 -7.19 -21.07
N SER A 86 -53.29 -6.63 -21.86
CA SER A 86 -54.73 -6.87 -21.75
C SER A 86 -55.18 -8.23 -22.29
N GLU A 87 -54.31 -8.98 -22.99
CA GLU A 87 -54.62 -10.33 -23.50
C GLU A 87 -54.35 -11.44 -22.48
N TYR A 88 -53.66 -11.15 -21.37
CA TYR A 88 -53.22 -12.17 -20.42
C TYR A 88 -53.18 -11.69 -18.97
N GLU A 89 -53.29 -12.65 -18.06
CA GLU A 89 -52.89 -12.51 -16.66
C GLU A 89 -51.51 -13.13 -16.46
N ILE A 90 -50.71 -12.53 -15.58
CA ILE A 90 -49.39 -13.04 -15.24
C ILE A 90 -49.29 -13.24 -13.73
N SER A 91 -48.65 -14.34 -13.35
CA SER A 91 -48.24 -14.61 -11.98
C SER A 91 -46.71 -14.69 -11.93
N PRO A 92 -46.01 -13.54 -11.79
CA PRO A 92 -44.54 -13.49 -11.89
C PRO A 92 -43.85 -14.41 -10.89
N ALA A 93 -44.34 -14.43 -9.65
CA ALA A 93 -43.81 -15.29 -8.58
C ALA A 93 -43.80 -16.78 -8.98
N HIS A 94 -44.82 -17.22 -9.71
CA HIS A 94 -44.98 -18.58 -10.18
C HIS A 94 -44.47 -18.78 -11.62
N GLY A 95 -43.96 -17.75 -12.29
CA GLY A 95 -43.52 -17.81 -13.69
C GLY A 95 -44.59 -18.33 -14.65
N VAL A 96 -45.84 -17.92 -14.44
CA VAL A 96 -47.00 -18.38 -15.24
C VAL A 96 -47.64 -17.20 -15.97
N VAL A 97 -48.03 -17.44 -17.21
CA VAL A 97 -48.87 -16.56 -18.02
C VAL A 97 -50.14 -17.31 -18.40
N VAL A 98 -51.30 -16.68 -18.24
CA VAL A 98 -52.60 -17.23 -18.58
C VAL A 98 -53.28 -16.29 -19.58
N PHE A 99 -53.43 -16.72 -20.82
CA PHE A 99 -54.14 -15.93 -21.82
C PHE A 99 -55.65 -16.03 -21.62
N HIS A 100 -56.36 -14.91 -21.81
CA HIS A 100 -57.83 -14.91 -21.79
C HIS A 100 -58.41 -15.71 -22.97
N GLU A 101 -57.68 -15.73 -24.10
CA GLU A 101 -58.04 -16.48 -25.30
C GLU A 101 -57.06 -17.61 -25.60
N GLN A 102 -57.54 -18.56 -26.38
CA GLN A 102 -56.80 -19.74 -26.75
C GLN A 102 -55.74 -19.44 -27.84
N GLN A 103 -54.51 -19.91 -27.65
CA GLN A 103 -53.40 -19.66 -28.58
C GLN A 103 -53.36 -20.69 -29.73
N ASN A 104 -52.69 -20.38 -30.85
CA ASN A 104 -52.53 -21.35 -31.94
C ASN A 104 -51.44 -22.38 -31.60
N LEU A 105 -51.58 -23.58 -32.17
CA LEU A 105 -50.64 -24.69 -31.93
C LEU A 105 -49.19 -24.37 -32.35
N ASN A 106 -49.03 -23.51 -33.36
CA ASN A 106 -47.72 -23.11 -33.88
C ASN A 106 -47.19 -21.83 -33.21
N ASP A 107 -47.94 -21.24 -32.28
CA ASP A 107 -47.49 -20.03 -31.59
C ASP A 107 -46.39 -20.38 -30.60
N THR A 108 -45.26 -19.67 -30.71
CA THR A 108 -44.19 -19.71 -29.72
C THR A 108 -44.38 -18.55 -28.75
N ILE A 109 -44.65 -18.88 -27.49
CA ILE A 109 -44.74 -17.89 -26.41
C ILE A 109 -43.38 -17.82 -25.70
N ALA A 110 -42.86 -16.61 -25.57
CA ALA A 110 -41.61 -16.34 -24.87
C ALA A 110 -41.75 -15.17 -23.90
N ALA A 111 -40.83 -15.05 -22.95
CA ALA A 111 -40.83 -13.97 -21.97
C ALA A 111 -39.43 -13.41 -21.72
N ASP A 112 -39.38 -12.10 -21.49
CA ASP A 112 -38.24 -11.42 -20.85
C ASP A 112 -38.61 -11.12 -19.40
N PHE A 113 -37.76 -11.50 -18.46
CA PHE A 113 -38.03 -11.27 -17.04
C PHE A 113 -36.75 -11.16 -16.23
N THR A 114 -36.87 -10.49 -15.08
CA THR A 114 -35.87 -10.57 -14.01
C THR A 114 -36.35 -11.57 -12.96
N TYR A 115 -35.49 -12.42 -12.42
CA TYR A 115 -35.87 -13.44 -11.44
C TYR A 115 -34.85 -13.56 -10.30
N ILE A 116 -35.31 -14.06 -9.15
CA ILE A 116 -34.45 -14.39 -8.01
C ILE A 116 -33.65 -15.67 -8.31
N THR A 117 -32.33 -15.56 -8.31
CA THR A 117 -31.41 -16.70 -8.51
C THR A 117 -31.24 -17.52 -7.23
N ASN A 118 -30.47 -18.61 -7.30
CA ASN A 118 -30.04 -19.38 -6.12
C ASN A 118 -28.73 -18.85 -5.50
N VAL A 119 -28.31 -17.64 -5.87
CA VAL A 119 -27.07 -16.99 -5.39
C VAL A 119 -27.42 -15.90 -4.41
N SER A 120 -26.65 -15.80 -3.32
CA SER A 120 -26.87 -14.84 -2.25
C SER A 120 -25.64 -13.95 -2.06
N ALA A 121 -25.85 -12.64 -1.85
CA ALA A 121 -24.73 -11.70 -1.65
C ALA A 121 -23.98 -12.02 -0.34
N TRP A 122 -24.72 -12.48 0.68
CA TRP A 122 -24.13 -12.94 1.94
C TRP A 122 -23.15 -14.10 1.72
N ARG A 123 -23.51 -15.08 0.89
CA ARG A 123 -22.63 -16.22 0.59
C ARG A 123 -21.36 -15.76 -0.13
N GLN A 124 -21.45 -14.87 -1.10
CA GLN A 124 -20.29 -14.32 -1.80
C GLN A 124 -19.36 -13.55 -0.85
N SER A 125 -19.93 -12.78 0.08
CA SER A 125 -19.16 -12.08 1.11
C SER A 125 -18.43 -13.05 2.05
N VAL A 126 -19.11 -14.11 2.48
CA VAL A 126 -18.51 -15.14 3.34
C VAL A 126 -17.42 -15.91 2.60
N GLU A 127 -17.67 -16.35 1.36
CA GLU A 127 -16.68 -17.05 0.53
C GLU A 127 -15.46 -16.16 0.22
N GLY A 128 -15.68 -14.88 -0.07
CA GLY A 128 -14.59 -13.90 -0.24
C GLY A 128 -13.79 -13.70 1.05
N SER A 129 -14.47 -13.60 2.20
CA SER A 129 -13.81 -13.50 3.50
C SER A 129 -12.99 -14.76 3.81
N ILE A 130 -13.53 -15.96 3.58
CA ILE A 130 -12.82 -17.23 3.73
C ILE A 130 -11.61 -17.31 2.80
N GLY A 131 -11.76 -16.89 1.54
CA GLY A 131 -10.67 -16.84 0.55
C GLY A 131 -9.52 -15.90 0.96
N SER A 132 -9.78 -14.90 1.79
CA SER A 132 -8.76 -13.99 2.34
C SER A 132 -8.03 -14.54 3.57
N ILE A 133 -8.56 -15.57 4.24
CA ILE A 133 -7.93 -16.13 5.45
C ILE A 133 -6.53 -16.70 5.17
N PRO A 134 -6.27 -17.45 4.09
CA PRO A 134 -4.93 -17.96 3.80
C PRO A 134 -3.89 -16.87 3.58
N SER A 135 -4.25 -15.76 2.92
CA SER A 135 -3.31 -14.65 2.71
C SER A 135 -3.05 -13.87 4.00
N LEU A 136 -4.07 -13.70 4.85
CA LEU A 136 -3.89 -13.17 6.20
C LEU A 136 -3.01 -14.07 7.06
N GLN A 137 -3.21 -15.39 7.00
CA GLN A 137 -2.38 -16.36 7.70
C GLN A 137 -0.92 -16.30 7.21
N GLN A 138 -0.69 -16.25 5.90
CA GLN A 138 0.65 -16.06 5.34
C GLN A 138 1.30 -14.76 5.80
N ALA A 139 0.54 -13.65 5.87
CA ALA A 139 1.05 -12.38 6.36
C ALA A 139 1.40 -12.44 7.86
N VAL A 140 0.59 -13.14 8.66
CA VAL A 140 0.86 -13.38 10.09
C VAL A 140 2.06 -14.29 10.27
N ASP A 141 2.21 -15.35 9.48
CA ASP A 141 3.33 -16.28 9.53
C ASP A 141 4.62 -15.59 9.11
N GLN A 142 4.59 -14.77 8.05
CA GLN A 142 5.71 -13.93 7.66
C GLN A 142 6.09 -12.93 8.76
N HIS A 143 5.12 -12.23 9.36
CA HIS A 143 5.40 -11.37 10.51
C HIS A 143 5.94 -12.14 11.71
N SER A 144 5.42 -13.34 11.98
CA SER A 144 5.86 -14.20 13.08
C SER A 144 7.28 -14.72 12.86
N LEU A 145 7.65 -15.07 11.63
CA LEU A 145 9.03 -15.43 11.25
C LEU A 145 9.97 -14.23 11.35
N LEU A 146 9.52 -13.04 10.95
CA LEU A 146 10.27 -11.80 11.12
C LEU A 146 10.49 -11.47 12.60
N LEU A 147 9.47 -11.65 13.44
CA LEU A 147 9.56 -11.46 14.90
C LEU A 147 10.43 -12.52 15.57
N ALA A 148 10.32 -13.79 15.18
CA ALA A 148 11.11 -14.89 15.74
C ALA A 148 12.60 -14.77 15.39
N ASN A 149 12.92 -14.29 14.19
CA ASN A 149 14.30 -14.04 13.75
C ASN A 149 14.80 -12.63 14.14
N ASN A 150 13.92 -11.76 14.65
CA ASN A 150 14.22 -10.37 15.00
C ASN A 150 13.34 -9.88 16.17
N PRO A 151 13.58 -10.37 17.41
CA PRO A 151 12.69 -10.22 18.56
C PRO A 151 12.52 -8.78 19.08
N ALA A 152 13.14 -7.79 18.41
CA ALA A 152 13.14 -6.39 18.82
C ALA A 152 12.56 -5.41 17.78
N GLY A 153 11.84 -5.88 16.75
CA GLY A 153 10.97 -5.06 15.89
C GLY A 153 11.64 -3.87 15.18
N VAL A 154 11.60 -3.85 13.84
CA VAL A 154 12.38 -2.95 12.96
C VAL A 154 13.81 -3.48 12.78
N GLU A 155 14.26 -3.70 11.54
CA GLU A 155 15.69 -3.87 11.29
C GLU A 155 16.43 -2.73 11.96
N PRO A 156 17.44 -2.98 12.79
CA PRO A 156 17.97 -1.94 13.64
C PRO A 156 18.51 -0.82 12.75
N PHE A 157 17.93 0.38 12.92
CA PHE A 157 18.41 1.61 12.29
C PHE A 157 19.89 1.86 12.65
N TYR A 158 20.35 1.30 13.77
CA TYR A 158 21.74 1.27 14.18
C TYR A 158 22.39 -0.06 13.78
N PRO A 159 23.55 -0.04 13.13
CA PRO A 159 24.17 -1.28 12.67
C PRO A 159 24.66 -2.13 13.85
N LEU A 160 25.35 -1.56 14.84
CA LEU A 160 25.86 -2.22 16.07
C LEU A 160 26.19 -1.19 17.18
N SER A 161 26.40 -1.65 18.43
CA SER A 161 26.97 -0.83 19.52
C SER A 161 28.40 -0.37 19.20
N GLY A 162 28.79 0.85 19.60
CA GLY A 162 30.13 1.38 19.35
C GLY A 162 30.36 1.94 17.94
N THR A 163 29.31 2.27 17.20
CA THR A 163 29.42 2.84 15.85
C THR A 163 29.64 4.35 15.88
N TYR A 164 30.57 4.86 15.08
CA TYR A 164 30.70 6.29 14.80
C TYR A 164 29.78 6.66 13.64
N VAL A 165 28.87 7.59 13.91
CA VAL A 165 27.90 8.09 12.94
C VAL A 165 28.37 9.45 12.43
N SER A 166 28.16 9.72 11.15
CA SER A 166 28.32 11.08 10.63
C SER A 166 27.57 12.08 11.53
N HIS A 167 28.27 13.13 11.97
CA HIS A 167 27.75 14.24 12.78
C HIS A 167 27.22 13.93 14.16
N PHE A 168 27.77 12.92 14.83
CA PHE A 168 27.43 12.64 16.21
C PHE A 168 27.90 13.76 17.17
N ARG A 169 26.98 14.37 17.93
CA ARG A 169 27.29 15.29 19.03
C ARG A 169 27.69 14.47 20.26
N ARG A 170 28.93 14.62 20.74
CA ARG A 170 29.55 13.75 21.75
C ARG A 170 29.02 13.87 23.19
N ASP A 171 28.29 14.93 23.55
CA ASP A 171 27.83 15.18 24.94
C ASP A 171 26.62 14.34 25.37
N TYR A 172 26.53 13.08 24.94
CA TYR A 172 25.25 12.41 24.78
C TYR A 172 25.11 11.13 25.59
N ASN A 173 24.09 11.07 26.45
CA ASN A 173 23.69 9.87 27.17
C ASN A 173 22.48 9.23 26.46
N PRO A 174 22.60 8.04 25.84
CA PRO A 174 21.48 7.36 25.15
C PRO A 174 20.37 6.92 26.10
N LEU A 175 20.66 6.97 27.40
CA LEU A 175 19.75 6.67 28.47
C LEU A 175 19.58 7.93 29.33
N ASN A 176 18.35 8.22 29.72
CA ASN A 176 18.12 9.12 30.84
C ASN A 176 18.71 8.49 32.12
N ALA A 177 18.86 9.27 33.19
CA ALA A 177 19.39 8.75 34.47
C ALA A 177 18.55 7.59 35.05
N ASP A 178 17.31 7.41 34.57
CA ASP A 178 16.38 6.35 34.92
C ASP A 178 16.45 5.11 34.01
N GLY A 179 17.37 5.08 33.03
CA GLY A 179 17.53 3.96 32.10
C GLY A 179 16.52 3.95 30.95
N THR A 180 15.64 4.94 30.83
CA THR A 180 14.74 5.08 29.67
C THR A 180 15.48 5.62 28.46
N ALA A 181 15.03 5.25 27.26
CA ALA A 181 15.59 5.78 26.01
C ALA A 181 15.37 7.29 25.93
N ASN A 182 16.45 8.06 25.74
CA ASN A 182 16.33 9.49 25.51
C ASN A 182 15.84 9.74 24.06
N VAL A 183 14.54 9.99 23.92
CA VAL A 183 13.88 10.14 22.61
C VAL A 183 14.14 11.49 21.93
N ASN A 184 14.71 12.46 22.66
CA ASN A 184 14.89 13.83 22.15
C ASN A 184 16.19 14.03 21.38
N SER A 185 16.96 12.97 21.20
CA SER A 185 18.39 13.15 21.11
C SER A 185 18.96 12.37 19.91
N HIS A 186 18.27 11.35 19.41
CA HIS A 186 18.56 10.68 18.15
C HIS A 186 17.24 10.51 17.39
N VAL A 187 16.92 11.49 16.55
CA VAL A 187 15.69 11.47 15.76
C VAL A 187 16.03 10.87 14.40
N PRO A 188 15.71 9.59 14.14
CA PRO A 188 15.94 9.00 12.83
C PRO A 188 15.10 9.72 11.78
N ALA A 189 15.62 9.75 10.57
CA ALA A 189 14.92 10.24 9.39
C ALA A 189 15.00 9.19 8.30
N PHE A 190 13.85 8.84 7.75
CA PHE A 190 13.72 7.79 6.75
C PHE A 190 13.42 8.39 5.38
N ARG A 191 13.75 7.64 4.31
CA ARG A 191 13.43 8.01 2.92
C ARG A 191 13.96 9.40 2.52
N ILE A 192 15.20 9.68 2.86
CA ILE A 192 15.89 10.92 2.50
C ILE A 192 16.34 10.80 1.04
N LEU A 193 15.73 11.59 0.15
CA LEU A 193 16.12 11.63 -1.26
C LEU A 193 17.54 12.18 -1.40
N VAL A 194 18.38 11.42 -2.09
CA VAL A 194 19.73 11.78 -2.49
C VAL A 194 19.81 11.69 -4.00
N TYR A 195 20.40 12.70 -4.62
CA TYR A 195 20.72 12.66 -6.04
C TYR A 195 22.05 11.94 -6.28
N GLY A 196 22.11 11.11 -7.32
CA GLY A 196 23.37 10.50 -7.75
C GLY A 196 24.38 11.55 -8.23
N ASN A 197 25.63 11.14 -8.39
CA ASN A 197 26.74 12.00 -8.78
C ASN A 197 26.94 13.19 -7.80
N THR A 198 26.72 12.93 -6.52
CA THR A 198 26.97 13.88 -5.44
C THR A 198 27.95 13.31 -4.44
N ILE A 199 28.76 14.19 -3.86
CA ILE A 199 29.57 13.89 -2.69
C ILE A 199 29.08 14.77 -1.55
N ASP A 200 28.54 14.15 -0.53
CA ASP A 200 28.18 14.82 0.72
C ASP A 200 29.20 14.45 1.79
N ALA A 201 29.76 15.46 2.45
CA ALA A 201 30.73 15.31 3.52
C ALA A 201 30.22 15.95 4.80
N PHE A 202 30.53 15.26 5.89
CA PHE A 202 29.85 15.43 7.16
C PHE A 202 30.87 15.38 8.31
N PRO A 203 30.90 16.39 9.21
CA PRO A 203 31.83 16.38 10.34
C PRO A 203 31.62 15.16 11.24
N PHE A 204 32.69 14.57 11.75
CA PHE A 204 32.60 13.62 12.86
C PHE A 204 33.88 13.67 13.72
N PRO A 205 33.76 13.77 15.05
CA PRO A 205 34.90 13.75 15.95
C PRO A 205 35.35 12.32 16.24
N VAL A 206 36.66 12.10 16.22
CA VAL A 206 37.33 10.90 16.73
C VAL A 206 38.03 11.29 18.03
N PRO A 207 37.56 10.85 19.19
CA PRO A 207 38.06 11.35 20.45
C PRO A 207 39.27 10.63 21.04
N THR A 208 39.42 9.37 20.68
CA THR A 208 40.49 8.48 21.10
C THR A 208 40.98 7.77 19.85
N LYS A 209 42.24 7.33 19.86
CA LYS A 209 42.75 6.49 18.79
C LYS A 209 41.82 5.29 18.59
N THR A 210 41.26 5.15 17.39
CA THR A 210 40.16 4.22 17.11
C THR A 210 40.41 3.49 15.81
N ARG A 211 40.22 2.17 15.84
CA ARG A 211 40.25 1.32 14.65
C ARG A 211 38.83 0.98 14.21
N PHE A 212 38.55 1.16 12.94
CA PHE A 212 37.28 0.87 12.29
C PHE A 212 37.41 -0.36 11.42
N GLY A 213 36.48 -1.29 11.59
CA GLY A 213 36.45 -2.57 10.86
C GLY A 213 35.44 -2.59 9.71
N LYS A 214 34.44 -1.70 9.74
CA LYS A 214 33.44 -1.62 8.67
C LYS A 214 33.05 -0.19 8.32
N ALA A 215 32.74 0.04 7.05
CA ALA A 215 32.00 1.19 6.58
C ALA A 215 30.59 0.76 6.14
N ALA A 216 29.57 1.54 6.45
CA ALA A 216 28.18 1.16 6.18
C ALA A 216 27.27 2.34 5.79
N MET A 217 26.24 2.02 5.00
CA MET A 217 25.10 2.90 4.71
C MET A 217 23.80 2.10 4.73
N LYS A 218 22.72 2.74 5.18
CA LYS A 218 21.38 2.17 5.14
C LYS A 218 20.58 2.74 3.98
N LEU A 219 20.34 1.91 2.97
CA LEU A 219 19.45 2.24 1.86
C LEU A 219 18.01 1.91 2.28
N ASN A 220 17.09 2.84 2.01
CA ASN A 220 15.68 2.59 2.18
C ASN A 220 15.08 1.95 0.93
N SER A 221 15.27 2.60 -0.23
CA SER A 221 14.77 2.12 -1.52
C SER A 221 15.45 2.85 -2.69
N ALA A 222 15.51 2.19 -3.84
CA ALA A 222 15.97 2.77 -5.10
C ALA A 222 15.26 2.13 -6.30
N SER A 223 15.38 2.73 -7.49
CA SER A 223 14.86 2.15 -8.73
C SER A 223 15.74 1.01 -9.29
N THR A 224 17.02 1.01 -8.93
CA THR A 224 18.03 0.03 -9.34
C THR A 224 19.00 -0.16 -8.18
N ASP A 225 19.81 -1.22 -8.25
CA ASP A 225 20.90 -1.41 -7.29
C ASP A 225 21.80 -0.18 -7.26
N VAL A 226 22.25 0.19 -6.06
CA VAL A 226 23.01 1.41 -5.84
C VAL A 226 24.44 1.06 -5.45
N SER A 227 25.38 1.59 -6.21
CA SER A 227 26.80 1.57 -5.88
C SER A 227 27.19 2.86 -5.19
N LEU A 228 27.92 2.76 -4.08
CA LEU A 228 28.43 3.92 -3.36
C LEU A 228 29.81 3.66 -2.77
N ARG A 229 30.49 4.72 -2.35
CA ARG A 229 31.72 4.67 -1.56
C ARG A 229 31.62 5.58 -0.36
N ILE A 230 32.29 5.20 0.72
CA ILE A 230 32.51 6.05 1.89
C ILE A 230 33.97 6.48 1.88
N GLY A 231 34.24 7.75 2.13
CA GLY A 231 35.59 8.26 2.27
C GLY A 231 35.74 9.13 3.50
N ILE A 232 36.99 9.28 3.95
CA ILE A 232 37.33 10.13 5.09
C ILE A 232 38.24 11.24 4.60
N TYR A 233 37.85 12.48 4.85
CA TYR A 233 38.67 13.66 4.59
C TYR A 233 39.19 14.27 5.90
N ARG A 234 40.40 14.82 5.82
CA ARG A 234 41.01 15.64 6.86
C ARG A 234 40.24 16.95 7.00
N ASP A 235 40.03 17.42 8.23
CA ASP A 235 39.55 18.79 8.46
C ASP A 235 40.64 19.83 8.17
N ASN A 236 40.23 20.94 7.55
CA ASN A 236 41.03 22.15 7.42
C ASN A 236 40.16 23.38 7.73
N GLY A 237 39.96 23.65 9.02
CA GLY A 237 39.23 24.84 9.46
C GLY A 237 37.73 24.72 9.21
N LEU A 238 37.12 23.61 9.65
CA LEU A 238 35.70 23.30 9.43
C LEU A 238 35.33 23.17 7.95
N ARG A 239 36.24 22.60 7.17
CA ARG A 239 36.02 22.21 5.78
C ARG A 239 36.77 20.91 5.46
N PRO A 240 36.14 19.95 4.75
CA PRO A 240 36.85 18.78 4.25
C PRO A 240 37.95 19.20 3.27
N SER A 241 39.13 18.59 3.38
CA SER A 241 40.31 18.92 2.59
C SER A 241 40.89 17.69 1.86
N GLU A 242 41.95 17.08 2.38
CA GLU A 242 42.65 15.93 1.81
C GLU A 242 41.91 14.63 2.11
N LEU A 243 41.77 13.74 1.12
CA LEU A 243 41.24 12.39 1.30
C LEU A 243 42.27 11.49 2.01
N LEU A 244 41.91 10.98 3.18
CA LEU A 244 42.73 10.05 3.97
C LEU A 244 42.42 8.59 3.66
N PHE A 245 41.17 8.30 3.31
CA PHE A 245 40.69 6.94 3.09
C PHE A 245 39.50 6.92 2.14
N GLN A 246 39.39 5.84 1.36
CA GLN A 246 38.16 5.46 0.66
C GLN A 246 37.88 3.97 0.83
N SER A 247 36.62 3.63 1.02
CA SER A 247 36.17 2.23 1.07
C SER A 247 36.22 1.59 -0.32
N PRO A 248 36.21 0.26 -0.41
CA PRO A 248 35.78 -0.43 -1.63
C PRO A 248 34.35 -0.02 -2.02
N VAL A 249 33.91 -0.40 -3.23
CA VAL A 249 32.53 -0.13 -3.66
C VAL A 249 31.58 -0.94 -2.79
N ILE A 250 30.58 -0.26 -2.23
CA ILE A 250 29.46 -0.87 -1.52
C ILE A 250 28.32 -0.93 -2.53
N THR A 251 27.82 -2.15 -2.82
CA THR A 251 26.64 -2.34 -3.65
C THR A 251 25.46 -2.73 -2.76
N ILE A 252 24.37 -1.98 -2.84
CA ILE A 252 23.15 -2.23 -2.06
C ILE A 252 22.01 -2.54 -3.03
N PRO A 253 21.27 -3.66 -2.85
CA PRO A 253 20.14 -4.00 -3.70
C PRO A 253 19.05 -2.91 -3.71
N ALA A 254 18.35 -2.75 -4.83
CA ALA A 254 17.29 -1.75 -5.02
C ALA A 254 16.19 -1.81 -3.94
N ALA A 255 15.94 -3.02 -3.40
CA ALA A 255 14.97 -3.29 -2.34
C ALA A 255 15.31 -2.61 -1.00
N GLY A 256 16.51 -2.06 -0.84
CA GLY A 256 16.98 -1.46 0.41
C GLY A 256 17.73 -2.45 1.30
N GLY A 257 18.14 -1.98 2.48
CA GLY A 257 18.92 -2.76 3.43
C GLY A 257 20.23 -2.08 3.83
N TRP A 258 21.02 -2.79 4.64
CA TRP A 258 22.37 -2.35 5.01
C TRP A 258 23.37 -2.74 3.92
N GLY A 259 24.05 -1.74 3.37
CA GLY A 259 25.30 -1.95 2.64
C GLY A 259 26.46 -1.84 3.60
N MET A 260 27.28 -2.88 3.69
CA MET A 260 28.47 -2.88 4.52
C MET A 260 29.68 -3.38 3.73
N VAL A 261 30.84 -2.87 4.07
CA VAL A 261 32.11 -3.38 3.57
C VAL A 261 33.14 -3.38 4.69
N ASP A 262 33.98 -4.40 4.70
CA ASP A 262 35.11 -4.47 5.62
C ASP A 262 36.16 -3.43 5.21
N ILE A 263 36.70 -2.76 6.22
CA ILE A 263 37.77 -1.78 6.08
C ILE A 263 38.81 -2.03 7.16
N ASP A 264 40.02 -1.52 6.95
CA ASP A 264 41.02 -1.41 8.00
C ASP A 264 41.49 0.04 8.04
N LEU A 265 40.85 0.81 8.92
CA LEU A 265 41.13 2.24 9.08
C LEU A 265 41.39 2.53 10.55
N GLU A 266 42.56 3.10 10.83
CA GLU A 266 42.90 3.62 12.15
C GLU A 266 43.00 5.15 12.08
N LEU A 267 42.30 5.84 12.97
CA LEU A 267 42.35 7.30 13.10
C LEU A 267 42.85 7.69 14.48
N GLU A 268 43.75 8.66 14.51
CA GLU A 268 44.16 9.35 15.72
C GLU A 268 43.03 10.27 16.25
N PRO A 269 43.09 10.72 17.51
CA PRO A 269 42.14 11.71 18.00
C PRO A 269 42.16 12.98 17.15
N GLY A 270 40.98 13.43 16.70
CA GLY A 270 40.85 14.60 15.84
C GLY A 270 39.44 14.85 15.33
N PHE A 271 39.30 15.88 14.49
CA PHE A 271 38.06 16.19 13.79
C PHE A 271 38.23 15.84 12.31
N TYR A 272 37.29 15.06 11.78
CA TYR A 272 37.36 14.50 10.43
C TYR A 272 36.03 14.69 9.72
N TRP A 273 36.01 14.37 8.42
CA TRP A 273 34.83 14.43 7.59
C TRP A 273 34.56 13.07 6.97
N ILE A 274 33.43 12.47 7.30
CA ILE A 274 32.96 11.27 6.62
C ILE A 274 32.13 11.70 5.42
N ALA A 275 32.50 11.19 4.25
CA ALA A 275 31.90 11.52 2.99
C ALA A 275 31.31 10.29 2.33
N ARG A 276 30.25 10.49 1.58
CA ARG A 276 29.65 9.47 0.72
C ARG A 276 29.69 9.94 -0.72
N HIS A 277 29.86 9.00 -1.64
CA HIS A 277 29.80 9.23 -3.08
C HIS A 277 28.78 8.27 -3.67
N ASP A 278 27.66 8.78 -4.15
CA ASP A 278 26.53 7.96 -4.58
C ASP A 278 26.47 7.84 -6.10
N GLY A 279 26.36 6.60 -6.60
CA GLY A 279 26.27 6.29 -8.03
C GLY A 279 24.94 6.57 -8.69
N ALA A 280 23.87 6.60 -7.91
CA ALA A 280 22.51 6.77 -8.41
C ALA A 280 21.66 7.60 -7.46
N THR A 281 20.57 8.15 -7.99
CA THR A 281 19.55 8.81 -7.18
C THR A 281 18.77 7.75 -6.40
N ALA A 282 18.70 7.90 -5.07
CA ALA A 282 18.13 6.89 -4.19
C ALA A 282 17.61 7.50 -2.88
N TYR A 283 16.85 6.71 -2.12
CA TYR A 283 16.33 7.08 -0.81
C TYR A 283 17.08 6.36 0.29
N TYR A 284 17.70 7.13 1.19
CA TYR A 284 18.49 6.60 2.30
C TYR A 284 17.84 6.88 3.64
N ASP A 285 18.21 6.09 4.63
CA ASP A 285 17.92 6.40 6.02
C ASP A 285 19.08 7.21 6.62
N GLY A 286 18.78 8.00 7.64
CA GLY A 286 19.75 8.87 8.30
C GLY A 286 19.14 9.59 9.49
N LEU A 287 19.57 10.82 9.72
CA LEU A 287 19.26 11.59 10.92
C LEU A 287 18.55 12.90 10.60
N ASN A 288 17.65 13.30 11.48
CA ASN A 288 17.06 14.63 11.46
C ASN A 288 18.15 15.69 11.75
N GLN A 289 17.96 16.92 11.25
CA GLN A 289 18.86 18.06 11.49
C GLN A 289 19.14 18.34 12.97
N VAL A 290 18.24 17.97 13.89
CA VAL A 290 18.46 18.14 15.34
C VAL A 290 19.50 17.18 15.90
N SER A 291 19.83 16.13 15.15
CA SER A 291 20.78 15.07 15.54
C SER A 291 22.13 15.22 14.83
N THR A 292 22.37 16.33 14.10
CA THR A 292 23.65 16.59 13.42
C THR A 292 24.49 17.64 14.14
N ILE A 293 25.82 17.50 14.13
CA ILE A 293 26.76 18.57 14.46
C ILE A 293 26.50 19.78 13.53
N PRO A 294 26.07 20.93 14.08
CA PRO A 294 25.83 22.11 13.28
C PRO A 294 27.15 22.78 12.88
N ILE A 295 27.28 23.12 11.60
CA ILE A 295 28.29 24.06 11.10
C ILE A 295 27.64 25.44 11.06
N VAL A 296 28.15 26.35 11.88
CA VAL A 296 27.69 27.74 11.91
C VAL A 296 28.69 28.60 11.14
N LYS A 297 28.22 29.25 10.07
CA LYS A 297 28.99 30.30 9.39
C LYS A 297 28.44 31.65 9.83
N PHE A 298 29.12 32.30 10.76
CA PHE A 298 28.79 33.66 11.16
C PHE A 298 29.53 34.64 10.25
N ASP A 299 28.78 35.44 9.49
CA ASP A 299 29.32 36.58 8.75
C ASP A 299 28.95 37.88 9.46
N ALA A 300 29.92 38.43 10.20
CA ALA A 300 29.76 39.65 10.97
C ALA A 300 29.49 40.88 10.09
N GLN A 301 30.01 40.92 8.86
CA GLN A 301 29.79 42.05 7.94
C GLN A 301 28.34 42.07 7.45
N THR A 302 27.83 40.91 7.03
CA THR A 302 26.44 40.77 6.56
C THR A 302 25.42 40.98 7.69
N PHE A 303 25.72 40.54 8.92
CA PHE A 303 24.84 40.71 10.08
C PHE A 303 24.68 42.19 10.52
N LEU A 304 25.71 43.02 10.32
CA LEU A 304 25.75 44.40 10.81
C LEU A 304 25.31 45.44 9.77
N GLN A 305 25.28 45.11 8.47
CA GLN A 305 25.08 46.11 7.41
C GLN A 305 23.69 46.13 6.75
N ASP A 306 22.90 45.05 6.83
CA ASP A 306 21.60 45.00 6.15
C ASP A 306 20.52 44.31 7.01
N LEU A 307 19.41 44.99 7.26
CA LEU A 307 18.30 44.47 8.05
C LEU A 307 17.39 43.52 7.25
N SER A 308 17.47 43.55 5.92
CA SER A 308 16.50 42.87 5.04
C SER A 308 16.85 41.42 4.68
N PRO A 309 18.13 40.98 4.66
CA PRO A 309 18.50 39.59 4.51
C PRO A 309 19.43 39.17 5.66
N ARG A 310 18.99 39.31 6.92
CA ARG A 310 19.74 38.68 8.01
C ARG A 310 19.74 37.17 7.74
N PRO A 311 20.91 36.51 7.60
CA PRO A 311 20.94 35.06 7.76
C PRO A 311 20.35 34.79 9.13
N ASN A 312 19.27 34.00 9.16
CA ASN A 312 18.64 33.67 10.44
C ASN A 312 19.76 33.13 11.35
N PRO A 313 19.98 33.69 12.55
CA PRO A 313 21.02 33.18 13.47
C PRO A 313 20.81 31.71 13.86
N HIS A 314 19.68 31.12 13.46
CA HIS A 314 19.33 29.71 13.55
C HIS A 314 19.58 28.90 12.25
N THR A 315 20.29 29.43 11.25
CA THR A 315 20.65 28.68 10.04
C THR A 315 21.83 27.76 10.35
N PHE A 316 21.54 26.48 10.61
CA PHE A 316 22.52 25.43 10.82
C PHE A 316 22.75 24.65 9.53
N TYR A 317 24.00 24.44 9.16
CA TYR A 317 24.38 23.55 8.06
C TYR A 317 24.84 22.21 8.62
N GLY A 318 24.41 21.11 8.02
CA GLY A 318 24.87 19.78 8.40
C GLY A 318 26.23 19.44 7.81
N GLY A 319 26.50 19.84 6.56
CA GLY A 319 27.74 19.46 5.90
C GLY A 319 28.02 20.22 4.62
N TYR A 320 28.97 19.69 3.84
CA TYR A 320 29.29 20.17 2.50
C TYR A 320 28.78 19.21 1.44
N ARG A 321 28.28 19.76 0.33
CA ARG A 321 27.83 19.00 -0.84
C ARG A 321 28.55 19.51 -2.07
N ALA A 322 29.15 18.58 -2.82
CA ALA A 322 29.60 18.79 -4.19
C ALA A 322 28.68 18.02 -5.14
N THR A 323 28.18 18.70 -6.18
CA THR A 323 27.30 18.10 -7.20
C THR A 323 28.03 17.93 -8.52
N ASN A 324 27.44 17.15 -9.44
CA ASN A 324 27.99 16.88 -10.77
C ASN A 324 29.37 16.22 -10.72
N ILE A 325 29.58 15.35 -9.73
CA ILE A 325 30.79 14.54 -9.60
C ILE A 325 30.43 13.12 -10.04
N PRO A 326 30.85 12.67 -11.23
CA PRO A 326 30.53 11.32 -11.70
C PRO A 326 31.02 10.26 -10.73
N PHE A 327 30.19 9.23 -10.50
CA PHE A 327 30.56 8.17 -9.58
C PHE A 327 31.82 7.41 -10.01
N GLY A 328 32.69 7.17 -9.03
CA GLY A 328 34.01 6.61 -9.23
C GLY A 328 34.85 6.69 -7.96
N ASN A 329 36.16 6.72 -8.12
CA ASN A 329 37.08 6.99 -7.00
C ASN A 329 36.78 8.37 -6.41
N MET A 330 36.94 8.50 -5.09
CA MET A 330 36.73 9.79 -4.44
C MET A 330 37.90 10.73 -4.79
N PRO A 331 37.62 12.03 -5.03
CA PRO A 331 38.67 13.02 -5.28
C PRO A 331 39.71 13.06 -4.15
N SER A 332 41.00 13.16 -4.49
CA SER A 332 42.08 13.24 -3.49
C SER A 332 42.02 14.52 -2.65
N THR A 333 41.35 15.56 -3.16
CA THR A 333 40.99 16.77 -2.43
C THR A 333 39.50 17.02 -2.59
N PHE A 334 38.84 17.43 -1.52
CA PHE A 334 37.41 17.70 -1.56
C PHE A 334 37.12 18.78 -2.61
N PRO A 335 36.11 18.60 -3.49
CA PRO A 335 35.86 19.52 -4.58
C PRO A 335 35.71 20.97 -4.11
N ALA A 336 36.37 21.89 -4.82
CA ALA A 336 36.24 23.32 -4.57
C ALA A 336 34.79 23.82 -4.75
N SER A 337 34.02 23.17 -5.62
CA SER A 337 32.58 23.40 -5.82
C SER A 337 31.72 23.03 -4.61
N GLY A 338 32.29 22.33 -3.63
CA GLY A 338 31.61 21.94 -2.41
C GLY A 338 31.12 23.13 -1.60
N ALA A 339 29.80 23.25 -1.43
CA ALA A 339 29.14 24.31 -0.67
C ALA A 339 28.45 23.74 0.57
N LEU A 340 28.31 24.58 1.61
CA LEU A 340 27.50 24.23 2.78
C LEU A 340 26.05 24.01 2.35
N PHE A 341 25.39 22.97 2.89
CA PHE A 341 24.00 22.69 2.57
C PHE A 341 23.14 22.42 3.80
N GLN A 342 21.91 22.94 3.73
CA GLN A 342 20.90 22.82 4.77
C GLN A 342 19.80 21.83 4.33
N ARG A 343 19.39 20.93 5.23
CA ARG A 343 18.23 20.06 5.07
C ARG A 343 17.59 19.83 6.42
N SER A 344 16.30 19.49 6.41
CA SER A 344 15.59 18.99 7.59
C SER A 344 16.09 17.62 8.06
N SER A 345 16.69 16.85 7.15
CA SER A 345 17.25 15.53 7.41
C SER A 345 18.46 15.25 6.51
N TYR A 346 19.43 14.52 7.04
CA TYR A 346 20.67 14.14 6.40
C TYR A 346 20.80 12.62 6.40
N CYS A 347 21.04 12.04 5.24
CA CYS A 347 21.49 10.65 5.13
C CYS A 347 22.86 10.51 5.79
N SER A 348 23.08 9.41 6.51
CA SER A 348 24.28 9.25 7.34
C SER A 348 25.10 8.05 6.88
N PRO A 349 26.35 8.23 6.44
CA PRO A 349 27.33 7.15 6.39
C PRO A 349 27.81 6.80 7.82
N TRP A 350 28.21 5.55 8.01
CA TRP A 350 28.55 4.96 9.31
C TRP A 350 29.92 4.28 9.25
N LEU A 351 30.67 4.37 10.35
CA LEU A 351 31.89 3.59 10.59
C LEU A 351 31.71 2.76 11.86
N VAL A 352 31.92 1.46 11.75
CA VAL A 352 31.79 0.53 12.89
C VAL A 352 33.17 0.24 13.44
N VAL A 353 33.32 0.38 14.76
CA VAL A 353 34.56 0.04 15.48
C VAL A 353 34.79 -1.47 15.38
N ALA A 354 36.06 -1.85 15.18
CA ALA A 354 36.50 -3.24 15.03
C ALA A 354 36.51 -4.00 16.36
#